data_AF-A0A948G1Q0-F1
#
_entry.id   AF-A0A948G1Q0-F1
#
_cell.length_a   1.000
_cell.length_b   1.000
_cell.length_c   1.000
_cell.angle_alpha   90.00
_cell.angle_beta   90.00
_cell.angle_gamma   90.00
#
_symmetry.space_group_name_H-M   'P 1'
#
loop_
_entity.id
_entity.type
_entity.pdbx_description
1 polymer ?
#
loop_
_entity_poly.entity_id
_entity_poly.type
_entity_poly.pdbx_seq_one_letter_code
_entity_poly.pdbx_strand_id
1 'polypeptide(L)'
;MLIRNKHRMLAHLLTYATFYLLIGCSSNVTSFYDNFKNQKNSNHQSTFKKVSIHMEHNASDNDTEIVISAKGNDTGLKNLWLRNPEDTELLHISADNQNLGLREIDLETPEPDDATLIKQQYPEGQYTFIGQTVDNKWLFSTTTLSHSLPSKIALSIATKSSSEQALGDEIIMTWPKQTNVAAYYIEVENKSKSNRIHIALPPSASTFAIPRHWFAGDTSYSFSIQAKNHDGNVTTTEVSKNIGKM
;
A
#
# COMPACT_ATOMS: atom_id res chain seq x y z
N MET A 1 -5.74 -12.19 -1.68
CA MET A 1 -4.31 -11.86 -1.68
C MET A 1 -4.03 -11.27 -3.04
N LEU A 2 -4.04 -9.93 -3.14
CA LEU A 2 -4.03 -9.24 -4.43
C LEU A 2 -2.65 -9.30 -5.07
N ILE A 3 -2.63 -9.71 -6.33
CA ILE A 3 -1.51 -9.61 -7.24
C ILE A 3 -1.43 -8.12 -7.63
N ARG A 4 -0.55 -7.34 -6.98
CA ARG A 4 -0.26 -5.95 -7.40
C ARG A 4 0.78 -5.98 -8.52
N ASN A 5 0.35 -5.89 -9.77
CA ASN A 5 1.22 -5.43 -10.86
C ASN A 5 1.46 -3.94 -10.62
N LYS A 6 2.72 -3.51 -10.41
CA LYS A 6 3.10 -2.10 -10.56
C LYS A 6 2.99 -1.73 -12.05
N HIS A 7 1.77 -1.56 -12.56
CA HIS A 7 1.57 -0.81 -13.79
C HIS A 7 1.74 0.66 -13.43
N ARG A 8 2.94 1.18 -13.67
CA ARG A 8 3.16 2.62 -13.82
C ARG A 8 2.24 3.11 -14.94
N MET A 9 1.08 3.66 -14.58
CA MET A 9 0.39 4.56 -15.50
C MET A 9 1.21 5.83 -15.58
N LEU A 10 1.88 6.01 -16.71
CA LEU A 10 2.40 7.30 -17.15
C LEU A 10 1.21 8.25 -17.34
N ALA A 11 0.88 9.04 -16.32
CA ALA A 11 0.02 10.19 -16.48
C ALA A 11 0.81 11.27 -17.24
N HIS A 12 0.58 11.38 -18.55
CA HIS A 12 1.01 12.53 -19.33
C HIS A 12 0.13 13.75 -19.03
N LEU A 13 0.79 14.88 -18.78
CA LEU A 13 0.31 16.26 -18.78
C LEU A 13 -0.96 16.59 -17.97
N LEU A 14 -0.77 17.21 -16.81
CA LEU A 14 -1.72 18.20 -16.30
C LEU A 14 -1.18 19.61 -16.57
N THR A 15 -1.65 20.17 -17.67
CA THR A 15 -1.61 21.61 -17.95
C THR A 15 -2.42 22.36 -16.89
N TYR A 16 -1.84 23.41 -16.32
CA TYR A 16 -2.51 24.38 -15.47
C TYR A 16 -3.80 24.91 -16.14
N ALA A 17 -4.96 24.61 -15.56
CA ALA A 17 -6.21 25.28 -15.88
C ALA A 17 -6.61 26.17 -14.69
N THR A 18 -6.31 27.46 -14.81
CA THR A 18 -6.92 28.52 -14.02
C THR A 18 -8.42 28.52 -14.25
N PHE A 19 -9.22 28.34 -13.19
CA PHE A 19 -10.68 28.53 -13.25
C PHE A 19 -11.11 29.72 -12.40
N TYR A 20 -11.88 30.59 -13.05
CA TYR A 20 -12.35 31.87 -12.56
C TYR A 20 -13.27 31.74 -11.35
N LEU A 21 -13.11 32.72 -10.44
CA LEU A 21 -14.05 33.10 -9.40
C LEU A 21 -15.39 33.52 -10.05
N LEU A 22 -16.49 32.84 -9.71
CA LEU A 22 -17.85 33.36 -9.90
C LEU A 22 -18.57 33.40 -8.55
N ILE A 23 -19.04 34.60 -8.25
CA ILE A 23 -19.78 34.99 -7.05
C ILE A 23 -21.22 34.45 -7.14
N GLY A 24 -21.72 33.90 -6.03
CA GLY A 24 -23.09 34.10 -5.58
C GLY A 24 -24.17 33.15 -6.10
N CYS A 25 -24.46 32.11 -5.31
CA CYS A 25 -25.83 31.75 -4.94
C CYS A 25 -25.79 30.88 -3.67
N SER A 26 -26.22 31.44 -2.53
CA SER A 26 -26.42 30.70 -1.29
C SER A 26 -27.58 29.73 -1.46
N SER A 27 -27.29 28.52 -1.89
CA SER A 27 -28.17 27.38 -1.67
C SER A 27 -27.68 26.67 -0.42
N ASN A 28 -28.60 26.40 0.51
CA ASN A 28 -28.36 25.53 1.65
C ASN A 28 -28.18 24.09 1.14
N VAL A 29 -27.07 23.83 0.45
CA VAL A 29 -26.62 22.47 0.16
C VAL A 29 -26.06 21.96 1.47
N THR A 30 -26.88 21.23 2.23
CA THR A 30 -26.35 20.38 3.29
C THR A 30 -25.29 19.52 2.61
N SER A 31 -24.05 19.61 3.08
CA SER A 31 -22.98 18.86 2.45
C SER A 31 -23.35 17.38 2.52
N PHE A 32 -22.92 16.58 1.55
CA PHE A 32 -23.14 15.13 1.59
C PHE A 32 -22.71 14.53 2.95
N TYR A 33 -21.67 15.10 3.54
CA TYR A 33 -21.20 14.75 4.86
C TYR A 33 -22.18 15.11 5.99
N ASP A 34 -22.91 16.22 5.89
CA ASP A 34 -24.01 16.53 6.81
C ASP A 34 -25.17 15.53 6.65
N ASN A 35 -25.46 15.12 5.41
CA ASN A 35 -26.42 14.04 5.15
C ASN A 35 -25.96 12.71 5.75
N PHE A 36 -24.67 12.36 5.63
CA PHE A 36 -24.09 11.21 6.32
C PHE A 36 -24.23 11.35 7.85
N LYS A 37 -23.82 12.47 8.45
CA LYS A 37 -23.93 12.72 9.90
C LYS A 37 -25.37 12.54 10.39
N ASN A 38 -26.35 13.02 9.62
CA ASN A 38 -27.77 12.86 9.93
C ASN A 38 -28.25 11.41 9.81
N GLN A 39 -27.64 10.60 8.94
CA GLN A 39 -27.99 9.18 8.77
C GLN A 39 -27.11 8.20 9.57
N LYS A 40 -26.00 8.65 10.15
CA LYS A 40 -25.07 7.86 10.98
C LYS A 40 -25.76 7.19 12.17
N ASN A 41 -26.86 7.77 12.65
CA ASN A 41 -27.65 7.25 13.77
C ASN A 41 -28.84 6.38 13.33
N SER A 42 -28.97 6.07 12.03
CA SER A 42 -30.01 5.17 11.52
C SER A 42 -29.56 3.70 11.59
N ASN A 43 -30.49 2.77 11.75
CA ASN A 43 -30.27 1.32 11.82
C ASN A 43 -29.73 0.69 10.50
N HIS A 44 -29.13 1.47 9.61
CA HIS A 44 -28.66 1.07 8.27
C HIS A 44 -27.14 1.15 8.09
N GLN A 45 -26.37 1.30 9.17
CA GLN A 45 -24.92 1.38 9.10
C GLN A 45 -24.29 -0.03 9.09
N SER A 46 -23.52 -0.32 8.04
CA SER A 46 -22.63 -1.48 7.98
C SER A 46 -21.17 -1.03 8.03
N THR A 47 -20.24 -1.98 8.11
CA THR A 47 -18.80 -1.69 8.06
C THR A 47 -18.22 -2.08 6.71
N PHE A 48 -17.06 -1.51 6.38
CA PHE A 48 -16.24 -2.02 5.30
C PHE A 48 -15.70 -3.41 5.67
N LYS A 49 -15.48 -4.27 4.67
CA LYS A 49 -14.81 -5.57 4.90
C LYS A 49 -13.32 -5.40 5.22
N LYS A 50 -12.71 -4.33 4.72
CA LYS A 50 -11.34 -3.92 5.04
C LYS A 50 -11.20 -2.41 4.81
N VAL A 51 -10.55 -1.72 5.73
CA VAL A 51 -9.96 -0.40 5.50
C VAL A 51 -8.54 -0.41 6.06
N SER A 52 -7.62 0.29 5.42
CA SER A 52 -6.29 0.56 5.97
C SER A 52 -5.74 1.85 5.38
N ILE A 53 -4.94 2.52 6.19
CA ILE A 53 -4.04 3.58 5.79
C ILE A 53 -2.71 3.33 6.51
N HIS A 54 -1.61 3.28 5.77
CA HIS A 54 -0.29 3.05 6.35
C HIS A 54 0.79 3.72 5.51
N MET A 55 1.96 3.90 6.11
CA MET A 55 3.15 4.46 5.47
C MET A 55 4.04 3.35 4.94
N GLU A 56 4.54 3.52 3.72
CA GLU A 56 5.62 2.69 3.17
C GLU A 56 6.85 3.57 2.93
N HIS A 57 8.03 3.04 3.26
CA HIS A 57 9.31 3.74 3.12
C HIS A 57 10.34 2.81 2.47
N ASN A 58 10.89 3.22 1.34
CA ASN A 58 12.06 2.55 0.77
C ASN A 58 13.34 3.14 1.39
N ALA A 59 13.95 2.40 2.30
CA ALA A 59 15.18 2.84 2.97
C ALA A 59 16.43 2.75 2.08
N SER A 60 16.33 2.19 0.88
CA SER A 60 17.42 2.21 -0.11
C SER A 60 17.44 3.53 -0.89
N ASP A 61 16.26 4.04 -1.28
CA ASP A 61 16.13 5.22 -2.14
C ASP A 61 15.62 6.47 -1.40
N ASN A 62 15.28 6.31 -0.11
CA ASN A 62 14.80 7.34 0.80
C ASN A 62 13.49 8.02 0.36
N ASP A 63 12.63 7.28 -0.33
CA ASP A 63 11.27 7.71 -0.67
C ASP A 63 10.26 7.29 0.41
N THR A 64 9.09 7.93 0.45
CA THR A 64 8.01 7.59 1.38
C THR A 64 6.67 7.87 0.71
N GLU A 65 5.72 6.97 0.92
CA GLU A 65 4.36 7.11 0.42
C GLU A 65 3.32 6.68 1.48
N ILE A 66 2.07 7.07 1.23
CA ILE A 66 0.90 6.60 1.96
C ILE A 66 0.11 5.67 1.08
N VAL A 67 -0.19 4.49 1.62
CA VAL A 67 -1.03 3.48 0.97
C VAL A 67 -2.39 3.47 1.64
N ILE A 68 -3.44 3.59 0.84
CA ILE A 68 -4.84 3.59 1.26
C ILE A 68 -5.52 2.40 0.61
N SER A 69 -6.17 1.56 1.41
CA SER A 69 -7.00 0.47 0.90
C SER A 69 -8.41 0.54 1.50
N ALA A 70 -9.42 0.31 0.67
CA ALA A 70 -10.80 0.14 1.10
C ALA A 70 -11.48 -0.98 0.32
N LYS A 71 -12.18 -1.85 1.03
CA LYS A 71 -12.95 -2.95 0.46
C LYS A 71 -14.37 -2.92 0.99
N GLY A 72 -15.32 -2.70 0.09
CA GLY A 72 -16.74 -2.67 0.41
C GLY A 72 -17.32 -4.04 0.78
N ASN A 73 -18.63 -4.09 0.98
CA ASN A 73 -19.37 -5.35 1.05
C ASN A 73 -19.58 -5.94 -0.37
N ASP A 74 -20.41 -6.97 -0.49
CA ASP A 74 -20.66 -7.62 -1.79
C ASP A 74 -21.70 -6.87 -2.65
N THR A 75 -22.35 -5.85 -2.10
CA THR A 75 -23.31 -5.00 -2.83
C THR A 75 -22.60 -4.05 -3.81
N GLY A 76 -21.33 -3.73 -3.59
CA GLY A 76 -20.58 -2.76 -4.40
C GLY A 76 -20.68 -1.32 -3.87
N LEU A 77 -19.56 -0.59 -3.93
CA LEU A 77 -19.41 0.79 -3.49
C LEU A 77 -19.77 1.73 -4.63
N LYS A 78 -20.85 2.49 -4.45
CA LYS A 78 -21.22 3.60 -5.31
C LYS A 78 -20.25 4.78 -5.13
N ASN A 79 -19.91 5.06 -3.88
CA ASN A 79 -19.00 6.14 -3.50
C ASN A 79 -18.14 5.77 -2.29
N LEU A 80 -16.96 6.37 -2.19
CA LEU A 80 -16.02 6.27 -1.09
C LEU A 80 -15.49 7.66 -0.74
N TRP A 81 -15.47 7.99 0.55
CA TRP A 81 -14.78 9.15 1.11
C TRP A 81 -13.77 8.72 2.17
N LEU A 82 -12.65 9.46 2.21
CA LEU A 82 -11.67 9.40 3.29
C LEU A 82 -11.56 10.78 3.92
N ARG A 83 -11.62 10.83 5.25
CA ARG A 83 -11.38 12.06 6.03
C ARG A 83 -10.23 11.87 6.99
N ASN A 84 -9.46 12.93 7.19
CA ASN A 84 -8.33 12.98 8.10
C ASN A 84 -8.79 13.18 9.57
N PRO A 85 -7.86 13.19 10.54
CA PRO A 85 -8.17 13.39 11.97
C PRO A 85 -8.88 14.72 12.28
N GLU A 86 -8.63 15.76 11.49
CA GLU A 86 -9.28 17.07 11.61
C GLU A 86 -10.63 17.15 10.87
N ASP A 87 -11.20 16.01 10.47
CA ASP A 87 -12.45 15.90 9.72
C ASP A 87 -12.42 16.62 8.37
N THR A 88 -11.23 16.75 7.75
CA THR A 88 -11.04 17.28 6.39
C THR A 88 -11.09 16.14 5.37
N GLU A 89 -11.79 16.35 4.25
CA GLU A 89 -11.84 15.38 3.16
C GLU A 89 -10.51 15.30 2.42
N LEU A 90 -9.95 14.10 2.29
CA LEU A 90 -8.72 13.83 1.55
C LEU A 90 -8.98 13.18 0.19
N LEU A 91 -10.04 12.39 0.10
CA LEU A 91 -10.36 11.60 -1.08
C LEU A 91 -11.87 11.46 -1.21
N HIS A 92 -12.34 11.57 -2.45
CA HIS A 92 -13.68 11.17 -2.85
C HIS A 92 -13.60 10.42 -4.18
N ILE A 93 -14.08 9.19 -4.21
CA ILE A 93 -14.18 8.34 -5.40
C ILE A 93 -15.64 7.97 -5.64
N SER A 94 -16.09 8.17 -6.87
CA SER A 94 -17.38 7.69 -7.36
C SER A 94 -17.18 6.62 -8.43
N ALA A 95 -17.99 5.56 -8.38
CA ALA A 95 -17.95 4.52 -9.40
C ALA A 95 -18.55 5.04 -10.72
N ASP A 96 -17.91 4.84 -11.87
CA ASP A 96 -18.53 5.26 -13.15
C ASP A 96 -19.87 4.54 -13.39
N ASN A 97 -19.91 3.23 -13.11
CA ASN A 97 -21.16 2.46 -13.14
C ASN A 97 -21.80 2.41 -11.74
N GLN A 98 -22.80 3.25 -11.55
CA GLN A 98 -23.53 3.41 -10.29
C GLN A 98 -24.44 2.23 -9.93
N ASN A 99 -24.70 1.30 -10.86
CA ASN A 99 -25.50 0.09 -10.63
C ASN A 99 -24.67 -1.11 -10.18
N LEU A 100 -23.37 -1.15 -10.53
CA LEU A 100 -22.44 -2.20 -10.11
C LEU A 100 -21.55 -1.75 -8.95
N GLY A 101 -21.08 -0.49 -8.99
CA GLY A 101 -20.14 0.05 -8.01
C GLY A 101 -18.72 -0.51 -8.14
N LEU A 102 -17.86 -0.12 -7.20
CA LEU A 102 -16.49 -0.59 -7.03
C LEU A 102 -16.43 -1.65 -5.91
N ARG A 103 -15.54 -2.63 -6.04
CA ARG A 103 -15.41 -3.69 -5.02
C ARG A 103 -14.33 -3.40 -3.99
N GLU A 104 -13.17 -2.98 -4.48
CA GLU A 104 -11.92 -2.81 -3.73
C GLU A 104 -11.12 -1.71 -4.42
N ILE A 105 -10.51 -0.85 -3.61
CA ILE A 105 -9.72 0.30 -4.03
C ILE A 105 -8.40 0.23 -3.27
N ASP A 106 -7.31 0.36 -4.01
CA ASP A 106 -5.94 0.48 -3.51
C ASP A 106 -5.32 1.71 -4.18
N LEU A 107 -4.83 2.65 -3.37
CA LEU A 107 -4.21 3.89 -3.82
C LEU A 107 -2.91 4.12 -3.08
N GLU A 108 -1.98 4.77 -3.76
CA GLU A 108 -0.67 5.14 -3.26
C GLU A 108 -0.47 6.62 -3.59
N THR A 109 0.03 7.40 -2.64
CA THR A 109 0.44 8.79 -2.94
C THR A 109 1.69 8.78 -3.82
N PRO A 110 2.00 9.86 -4.54
CA PRO A 110 3.35 10.05 -5.06
C PRO A 110 4.40 9.96 -3.94
N GLU A 111 5.63 9.67 -4.34
CA GLU A 111 6.84 9.64 -3.51
C GLU A 111 7.58 10.99 -3.66
N PRO A 112 7.28 12.03 -2.86
CA PRO A 112 8.00 13.30 -2.96
C PRO A 112 9.42 13.19 -2.41
N ASP A 113 10.34 13.98 -2.96
CA ASP A 113 11.72 14.08 -2.46
C ASP A 113 11.76 14.51 -0.98
N ASP A 114 10.83 15.36 -0.55
CA ASP A 114 10.65 15.75 0.85
C ASP A 114 9.55 14.93 1.53
N ALA A 115 9.96 13.87 2.23
CA ALA A 115 9.06 13.03 3.03
C ALA A 115 8.33 13.80 4.16
N THR A 116 8.79 14.99 4.54
CA THR A 116 8.08 15.85 5.51
C THR A 116 6.72 16.27 4.98
N LEU A 117 6.60 16.48 3.66
CA LEU A 117 5.34 16.82 3.02
C LEU A 117 4.28 15.73 3.24
N ILE A 118 4.66 14.44 3.13
CA ILE A 118 3.76 13.32 3.39
C ILE A 118 3.22 13.39 4.83
N LYS A 119 4.10 13.58 5.81
CA LYS A 119 3.71 13.63 7.23
C LYS A 119 2.81 14.83 7.57
N GLN A 120 3.00 15.94 6.87
CA GLN A 120 2.17 17.14 7.03
C GLN A 120 0.78 16.97 6.41
N GLN A 121 0.69 16.38 5.21
CA GLN A 121 -0.59 16.16 4.51
C GLN A 121 -1.38 14.98 5.08
N TYR A 122 -0.68 14.00 5.66
CA TYR A 122 -1.25 12.82 6.30
C TYR A 122 -0.79 12.74 7.76
N PRO A 123 -1.30 13.60 8.66
CA PRO A 123 -0.92 13.58 10.07
C PRO A 123 -1.29 12.26 10.75
N GLU A 124 -0.58 11.91 11.83
CA GLU A 124 -0.96 10.79 12.69
C GLU A 124 -2.35 11.01 13.28
N GLY A 125 -3.10 9.93 13.46
CA GLY A 125 -4.42 9.99 14.10
C GLY A 125 -5.45 9.09 13.46
N GLN A 126 -6.71 9.27 13.85
CA GLN A 126 -7.83 8.46 13.37
C GLN A 126 -8.37 9.01 12.06
N TYR A 127 -8.36 8.17 11.02
CA TYR A 127 -8.96 8.44 9.72
C TYR A 127 -10.32 7.78 9.62
N THR A 128 -11.22 8.45 8.91
CA THR A 128 -12.61 8.01 8.76
C THR A 128 -12.91 7.66 7.31
N PHE A 129 -13.33 6.41 7.11
CA PHE A 129 -13.80 5.90 5.83
C PHE A 129 -15.33 5.89 5.83
N ILE A 130 -15.92 6.51 4.82
CA ILE A 130 -17.36 6.58 4.60
C ILE A 130 -17.65 6.01 3.23
N GLY A 131 -18.59 5.09 3.13
CA GLY A 131 -18.98 4.47 1.86
C GLY A 131 -20.47 4.59 1.67
N GLN A 132 -20.89 4.71 0.41
CA GLN A 132 -22.27 4.49 0.02
C GLN A 132 -22.29 3.34 -0.98
N THR A 133 -23.15 2.37 -0.77
CA THR A 133 -23.31 1.21 -1.65
C THR A 133 -24.37 1.49 -2.73
N VAL A 134 -24.43 0.64 -3.75
CA VAL A 134 -25.39 0.82 -4.87
C VAL A 134 -26.86 0.72 -4.43
N ASP A 135 -27.14 0.00 -3.33
CA ASP A 135 -28.47 -0.05 -2.69
C ASP A 135 -28.69 1.10 -1.67
N ASN A 136 -27.82 2.11 -1.70
CA ASN A 136 -27.81 3.31 -0.86
C ASN A 136 -27.59 3.05 0.65
N LYS A 137 -27.10 1.87 1.05
CA LYS A 137 -26.64 1.66 2.44
C LYS A 137 -25.31 2.35 2.69
N TRP A 138 -25.14 2.82 3.91
CA TRP A 138 -23.93 3.48 4.38
C TRP A 138 -22.95 2.49 5.00
N LEU A 139 -21.68 2.63 4.63
CA LEU A 139 -20.56 1.97 5.28
C LEU A 139 -19.77 3.00 6.07
N PHE A 140 -19.33 2.62 7.26
CA PHE A 140 -18.49 3.45 8.11
C PHE A 140 -17.43 2.60 8.78
N SER A 141 -16.18 3.04 8.73
CA SER A 141 -15.07 2.40 9.45
C SER A 141 -14.01 3.46 9.76
N THR A 142 -13.25 3.24 10.82
CA THR A 142 -12.10 4.08 11.16
C THR A 142 -10.84 3.22 11.23
N THR A 143 -9.70 3.85 11.01
CA THR A 143 -8.36 3.26 11.19
C THR A 143 -7.40 4.35 11.64
N THR A 144 -6.30 3.96 12.29
CA THR A 144 -5.30 4.93 12.76
C THR A 144 -4.09 4.89 11.83
N LEU A 145 -3.59 6.07 11.45
CA LEU A 145 -2.27 6.21 10.84
C LEU A 145 -1.26 6.56 11.94
N SER A 146 -0.14 5.84 11.97
CA SER A 146 1.08 6.27 12.68
C SER A 146 2.20 6.49 11.68
N HIS A 147 3.15 7.35 12.03
CA HIS A 147 4.41 7.56 11.31
C HIS A 147 5.56 6.70 11.87
N SER A 148 5.26 5.80 12.82
CA SER A 148 6.22 4.84 13.36
C SER A 148 6.55 3.78 12.31
N LEU A 149 7.75 3.88 11.72
CA LEU A 149 8.25 2.95 10.71
C LEU A 149 9.15 1.88 11.36
N PRO A 150 9.14 0.63 10.86
CA PRO A 150 10.22 -0.32 11.16
C PRO A 150 11.60 0.25 10.78
N SER A 151 12.65 -0.16 11.49
CA SER A 151 14.01 0.26 11.13
C SER A 151 14.47 -0.37 9.81
N LYS A 152 15.42 0.28 9.11
CA LYS A 152 16.10 -0.28 7.94
C LYS A 152 16.69 -1.67 8.26
N ILE A 153 16.56 -2.61 7.34
CA ILE A 153 17.03 -3.99 7.53
C ILE A 153 18.42 -4.13 6.90
N ALA A 154 19.38 -4.72 7.63
CA ALA A 154 20.65 -5.12 7.05
C ALA A 154 20.48 -6.45 6.29
N LEU A 155 20.08 -6.37 5.02
CA LEU A 155 19.91 -7.54 4.15
C LEU A 155 21.25 -8.01 3.56
N SER A 156 21.53 -9.31 3.65
CA SER A 156 22.68 -9.96 3.03
C SER A 156 22.25 -11.08 2.10
N ILE A 157 22.93 -11.22 0.95
CA ILE A 157 22.63 -12.22 -0.07
C ILE A 157 23.88 -13.08 -0.34
N ALA A 158 23.82 -14.35 0.00
CA ALA A 158 24.88 -15.34 -0.22
C ALA A 158 24.47 -16.38 -1.26
N THR A 159 25.46 -17.04 -1.85
CA THR A 159 25.24 -18.28 -2.63
C THR A 159 25.79 -19.42 -1.80
N LYS A 160 24.99 -20.45 -1.56
CA LYS A 160 25.43 -21.66 -0.87
C LYS A 160 25.48 -22.79 -1.87
N SER A 161 26.67 -23.34 -2.07
CA SER A 161 26.83 -24.54 -2.87
C SER A 161 26.43 -25.77 -2.08
N SER A 162 25.65 -26.66 -2.70
CA SER A 162 25.30 -27.95 -2.09
C SER A 162 26.22 -29.03 -2.62
N SER A 163 26.85 -29.79 -1.72
CA SER A 163 27.55 -31.03 -2.08
C SER A 163 26.58 -32.17 -2.43
N GLU A 164 25.30 -32.03 -2.06
CA GLU A 164 24.25 -33.00 -2.36
C GLU A 164 23.55 -32.62 -3.67
N GLN A 165 23.77 -33.44 -4.71
CA GLN A 165 23.27 -33.23 -6.08
C GLN A 165 21.75 -33.02 -6.18
N ALA A 166 20.97 -33.52 -5.22
CA ALA A 166 19.51 -33.43 -5.25
C ALA A 166 18.96 -32.04 -4.90
N LEU A 167 19.69 -31.22 -4.13
CA LEU A 167 19.22 -29.90 -3.71
C LEU A 167 19.71 -28.78 -4.63
N GLY A 168 20.84 -28.97 -5.30
CA GLY A 168 21.48 -27.93 -6.12
C GLY A 168 21.93 -26.72 -5.28
N ASP A 169 22.52 -25.73 -5.95
CA ASP A 169 22.93 -24.49 -5.29
C ASP A 169 21.70 -23.65 -4.88
N GLU A 170 21.87 -22.85 -3.83
CA GLU A 170 20.82 -21.96 -3.31
C GLU A 170 21.32 -20.51 -3.23
N ILE A 171 20.40 -19.57 -3.49
CA ILE A 171 20.58 -18.17 -3.12
C ILE A 171 19.93 -17.97 -1.75
N ILE A 172 20.73 -17.57 -0.78
CA ILE A 172 20.29 -17.39 0.60
C ILE A 172 20.22 -15.91 0.93
N MET A 173 19.04 -15.48 1.37
CA MET A 173 18.79 -14.18 1.97
C MET A 173 18.88 -14.32 3.49
N THR A 174 19.57 -13.41 4.16
CA THR A 174 19.69 -13.37 5.63
C THR A 174 19.56 -11.95 6.14
N TRP A 175 18.92 -11.78 7.30
CA TRP A 175 18.75 -10.49 7.96
C TRP A 175 18.68 -10.64 9.48
N PRO A 176 19.01 -9.60 10.25
CA PRO A 176 18.78 -9.59 11.69
C PRO A 176 17.27 -9.50 11.99
N LYS A 177 16.82 -10.22 13.02
CA LYS A 177 15.45 -10.06 13.53
C LYS A 177 15.31 -8.68 14.14
N GLN A 178 14.16 -8.06 13.91
CA GLN A 178 13.79 -6.79 14.51
C GLN A 178 12.67 -7.00 15.53
N THR A 179 12.63 -6.15 16.54
CA THR A 179 11.50 -6.08 17.47
C THR A 179 10.32 -5.37 16.80
N ASN A 180 9.10 -5.66 17.25
CA ASN A 180 7.87 -5.02 16.78
C ASN A 180 7.56 -5.17 15.27
N VAL A 181 8.14 -6.18 14.62
CA VAL A 181 7.76 -6.60 13.26
C VAL A 181 6.65 -7.64 13.36
N ALA A 182 5.56 -7.41 12.63
CA ALA A 182 4.43 -8.33 12.50
C ALA A 182 4.65 -9.36 11.39
N ALA A 183 5.34 -8.99 10.32
CA ALA A 183 5.68 -9.89 9.21
C ALA A 183 6.87 -9.36 8.40
N TYR A 184 7.54 -10.28 7.70
CA TYR A 184 8.48 -9.93 6.63
C TYR A 184 7.88 -10.28 5.27
N TYR A 185 8.21 -9.50 4.26
CA TYR A 185 7.92 -9.83 2.86
C TYR A 185 9.22 -9.83 2.07
N ILE A 186 9.44 -10.89 1.31
CA ILE A 186 10.57 -11.00 0.39
C ILE A 186 10.05 -10.74 -1.00
N GLU A 187 10.72 -9.84 -1.71
CA GLU A 187 10.50 -9.62 -3.13
C GLU A 187 11.82 -9.84 -3.89
N VAL A 188 11.77 -10.63 -4.96
CA VAL A 188 12.93 -10.83 -5.84
C VAL A 188 12.49 -10.58 -7.25
N GLU A 189 13.15 -9.63 -7.91
CA GLU A 189 12.73 -9.12 -9.21
C GLU A 189 13.88 -9.14 -10.23
N ASN A 190 13.58 -9.62 -11.43
CA ASN A 190 14.35 -9.26 -12.61
C ASN A 190 13.71 -8.04 -13.27
N LYS A 191 14.23 -6.84 -13.00
CA LYS A 191 13.69 -5.58 -13.53
C LYS A 191 13.58 -5.56 -15.07
N SER A 192 14.42 -6.30 -15.79
CA SER A 192 14.39 -6.36 -17.26
C SER A 192 13.32 -7.29 -17.84
N LYS A 193 12.85 -8.27 -17.05
CA LYS A 193 11.89 -9.29 -17.50
C LYS A 193 10.56 -9.24 -16.76
N SER A 194 10.43 -8.35 -15.78
CA SER A 194 9.25 -8.23 -14.91
C SER A 194 8.85 -9.55 -14.22
N ASN A 195 9.81 -10.47 -14.04
CA ASN A 195 9.61 -11.68 -13.27
C ASN A 195 9.79 -11.35 -11.80
N ARG A 196 8.81 -11.73 -10.97
CA ARG A 196 8.79 -11.40 -9.56
C ARG A 196 8.40 -12.60 -8.70
N ILE A 197 9.16 -12.81 -7.64
CA ILE A 197 8.81 -13.64 -6.49
C ILE A 197 8.36 -12.70 -5.38
N HIS A 198 7.22 -12.95 -4.76
CA HIS A 198 6.77 -12.21 -3.58
C HIS A 198 6.25 -13.20 -2.53
N ILE A 199 6.85 -13.19 -1.34
CA ILE A 199 6.59 -14.19 -0.30
C ILE A 199 6.41 -13.50 1.04
N ALA A 200 5.33 -13.84 1.75
CA ALA A 200 5.12 -13.43 3.14
C ALA A 200 5.76 -14.45 4.08
N LEU A 201 6.47 -13.96 5.10
CA LEU A 201 7.17 -14.74 6.10
C LEU A 201 6.73 -14.32 7.51
N PRO A 202 6.73 -15.26 8.48
CA PRO A 202 6.45 -14.92 9.87
C PRO A 202 7.54 -14.01 10.45
N PRO A 203 7.24 -13.25 11.51
CA PRO A 203 8.20 -12.32 12.12
C PRO A 203 9.38 -13.03 12.80
N SER A 204 9.28 -14.34 13.02
CA SER A 204 10.37 -15.17 13.54
C SER A 204 11.41 -15.54 12.47
N ALA A 205 11.12 -15.32 11.19
CA ALA A 205 12.04 -15.63 10.09
C ALA A 205 13.23 -14.65 10.06
N SER A 206 14.41 -15.18 9.77
CA SER A 206 15.65 -14.41 9.59
C SER A 206 16.48 -14.88 8.40
N THR A 207 15.94 -15.83 7.65
CA THR A 207 16.57 -16.39 6.47
C THR A 207 15.52 -16.91 5.50
N PHE A 208 15.85 -16.88 4.22
CA PHE A 208 15.05 -17.47 3.15
C PHE A 208 15.97 -17.99 2.05
N ALA A 209 15.76 -19.22 1.60
CA ALA A 209 16.55 -19.85 0.54
C ALA A 209 15.71 -19.98 -0.73
N ILE A 210 16.30 -19.65 -1.87
CA ILE A 210 15.69 -19.77 -3.19
C ILE A 210 16.56 -20.69 -4.03
N PRO A 211 15.99 -21.75 -4.64
CA PRO A 211 16.77 -22.62 -5.49
C PRO A 211 17.42 -21.86 -6.66
N ARG A 212 18.71 -22.11 -6.90
CA ARG A 212 19.50 -21.39 -7.93
C ARG A 212 18.88 -21.48 -9.32
N HIS A 213 18.17 -22.56 -9.64
CA HIS A 213 17.55 -22.78 -10.94
C HIS A 213 16.40 -21.81 -11.27
N TRP A 214 15.90 -21.03 -10.30
CA TRP A 214 14.93 -19.95 -10.56
C TRP A 214 15.58 -18.73 -11.23
N PHE A 215 16.91 -18.65 -11.21
CA PHE A 215 17.65 -17.51 -11.73
C PHE A 215 18.35 -17.87 -13.04
N ALA A 216 18.18 -17.03 -14.05
CA ALA A 216 19.10 -17.01 -15.17
C ALA A 216 20.52 -16.63 -14.69
N GLY A 217 21.55 -17.31 -15.20
CA GLY A 217 22.94 -16.94 -14.97
C GLY A 217 23.33 -15.63 -15.65
N ASP A 218 24.42 -15.04 -15.16
CA ASP A 218 24.98 -13.73 -15.55
C ASP A 218 23.94 -12.61 -15.61
N THR A 219 22.94 -12.67 -14.73
CA THR A 219 21.81 -11.75 -14.70
C THR A 219 21.75 -11.06 -13.34
N SER A 220 21.51 -9.74 -13.34
CA SER A 220 21.29 -8.97 -12.12
C SER A 220 19.83 -9.08 -11.67
N TYR A 221 19.63 -9.32 -10.38
CA TYR A 221 18.32 -9.33 -9.74
C TYR A 221 18.32 -8.32 -8.59
N SER A 222 17.17 -7.70 -8.37
CA SER A 222 16.85 -6.99 -7.14
C SER A 222 16.35 -7.99 -6.10
N PHE A 223 16.90 -7.92 -4.90
CA PHE A 223 16.45 -8.65 -3.73
C PHE A 223 16.00 -7.64 -2.69
N SER A 224 14.73 -7.69 -2.33
CA SER A 224 14.11 -6.78 -1.38
C SER A 224 13.54 -7.53 -0.19
N ILE A 225 13.71 -6.94 0.98
CA ILE A 225 13.02 -7.35 2.20
C ILE A 225 12.23 -6.17 2.75
N GLN A 226 10.98 -6.44 3.09
CA GLN A 226 10.07 -5.47 3.72
C GLN A 226 9.79 -5.94 5.13
N ALA A 227 10.05 -5.11 6.14
CA ALA A 227 9.49 -5.29 7.48
C ALA A 227 8.16 -4.56 7.55
N LYS A 228 7.14 -5.23 8.06
CA LYS A 228 5.84 -4.62 8.36
C LYS A 228 5.58 -4.66 9.87
N ASN A 229 5.25 -3.53 10.48
CA ASN A 229 4.87 -3.50 11.91
C ASN A 229 3.38 -3.83 12.12
N HIS A 230 2.93 -3.81 13.37
CA HIS A 230 1.55 -4.09 13.75
C HIS A 230 0.54 -3.01 13.32
N ASP A 231 1.00 -1.77 13.13
CA ASP A 231 0.18 -0.66 12.60
C ASP A 231 0.03 -0.73 11.08
N GLY A 232 0.78 -1.63 10.44
CA GLY A 232 0.74 -1.88 9.02
C GLY A 232 1.80 -1.15 8.21
N ASN A 233 2.56 -0.26 8.85
CA ASN A 233 3.64 0.50 8.22
C ASN A 233 4.78 -0.42 7.77
N VAL A 234 5.40 -0.07 6.65
CA VAL A 234 6.39 -0.89 5.96
C VAL A 234 7.69 -0.13 5.74
N THR A 235 8.81 -0.78 6.04
CA THR A 235 10.14 -0.33 5.60
C THR A 235 10.75 -1.37 4.70
N THR A 236 11.12 -0.96 3.49
CA THR A 236 11.75 -1.81 2.48
C THR A 236 13.25 -1.55 2.44
N THR A 237 14.04 -2.61 2.25
CA THR A 237 15.45 -2.52 1.88
C THR A 237 15.70 -3.38 0.66
N GLU A 238 16.29 -2.78 -0.37
CA GLU A 238 16.65 -3.41 -1.63
C GLU A 238 18.18 -3.56 -1.76
N VAL A 239 18.64 -4.71 -2.26
CA VAL A 239 20.02 -4.99 -2.66
C VAL A 239 20.02 -5.61 -4.06
N SER A 240 20.84 -5.07 -4.97
CA SER A 240 21.08 -5.68 -6.27
C SER A 240 22.22 -6.70 -6.22
N LYS A 241 22.03 -7.88 -6.82
CA LYS A 241 23.09 -8.90 -6.94
C LYS A 241 23.09 -9.54 -8.32
N ASN A 242 24.28 -9.65 -8.91
CA ASN A 242 24.49 -10.49 -10.09
C ASN A 242 24.59 -11.95 -9.69
N ILE A 243 23.81 -12.79 -10.36
CA ILE A 243 23.85 -14.24 -10.19
C ILE A 243 24.72 -14.83 -11.29
N GLY A 244 25.97 -15.17 -10.97
CA GLY A 244 26.92 -15.75 -11.93
C GLY A 244 26.47 -17.11 -12.47
N LYS A 245 27.08 -17.57 -13.57
CA LYS A 245 26.85 -18.91 -14.15
C LYS A 245 26.97 -20.06 -13.15
N MET A 246 26.20 -21.14 -13.41
CA MET A 246 26.43 -22.46 -12.82
C MET A 246 27.64 -23.12 -13.48
#